data_AF-A0A7V5WPM8-F1
#
_entry.id   AF-A0A7V5WPM8-F1
#
_cell.length_a   1.000
_cell.length_b   1.000
_cell.length_c   1.000
_cell.angle_alpha   90.00
_cell.angle_beta   90.00
_cell.angle_gamma   90.00
#
_symmetry.space_group_name_H-M   'P 1'
#
loop_
_entity.id
_entity.type
_entity.pdbx_description
1 polymer ?
#
loop_
_entity_poly.entity_id
_entity_poly.type
_entity_poly.pdbx_seq_one_letter_code
_entity_poly.pdbx_strand_id
1 'polypeptide(L)'
;MPKLTANSLLELKFISDPQLAADGSKAVAVHTVIKQDSKKEPPYYQSSLYLYDFKKSKRLSNNYLSDSHARFSPDGKSLAFLRRNKDEKAQSWLMPLDGGEAEKITDSKQESVALFGIRTANKLPWYRAVIGKMK
;
A
#
# COMPACT_ATOMS: atom_id res chain seq x y z
N MET A 1 -32.83 7.15 -13.18
CA MET A 1 -31.36 7.04 -13.04
C MET A 1 -30.86 8.30 -12.36
N PRO A 2 -29.97 8.23 -11.36
CA PRO A 2 -29.39 9.45 -10.78
C PRO A 2 -28.64 10.22 -11.87
N LYS A 3 -28.76 11.55 -11.86
CA LYS A 3 -28.11 12.43 -12.84
C LYS A 3 -26.62 12.49 -12.52
N LEU A 4 -25.76 12.13 -13.47
CA LEU A 4 -24.32 12.29 -13.34
C LEU A 4 -23.98 13.79 -13.23
N THR A 5 -23.19 14.15 -12.23
CA THR A 5 -22.69 15.51 -12.01
C THR A 5 -21.19 15.50 -11.74
N ALA A 6 -20.54 16.66 -11.68
CA ALA A 6 -19.14 16.75 -11.27
C ALA A 6 -18.91 16.12 -9.88
N ASN A 7 -19.88 16.22 -8.97
CA ASN A 7 -19.76 15.63 -7.63
C ASN A 7 -19.80 14.09 -7.64
N SER A 8 -20.36 13.47 -8.69
CA SER A 8 -20.33 12.01 -8.84
C SER A 8 -18.91 11.46 -8.95
N LEU A 9 -17.92 12.29 -9.31
CA LEU A 9 -16.50 11.92 -9.26
C LEU A 9 -16.06 11.55 -7.84
N LEU A 10 -16.55 12.26 -6.82
CA LEU A 10 -16.15 12.08 -5.42
C LEU A 10 -16.59 10.73 -4.84
N GLU A 11 -17.58 10.09 -5.48
CA GLU A 11 -18.12 8.80 -5.07
C GLU A 11 -17.31 7.62 -5.65
N LEU A 12 -16.40 7.89 -6.60
CA LEU A 12 -15.60 6.85 -7.24
C LEU A 12 -14.58 6.22 -6.28
N LYS A 13 -14.42 4.91 -6.45
CA LYS A 13 -13.38 4.12 -5.80
C LYS A 13 -12.52 3.48 -6.89
N PHE A 14 -11.22 3.72 -6.82
CA PHE A 14 -10.26 3.17 -7.78
C PHE A 14 -9.53 2.01 -7.13
N ILE A 15 -9.38 0.91 -7.85
CA ILE A 15 -8.58 -0.25 -7.43
C ILE A 15 -7.39 -0.33 -8.37
N SER A 16 -6.18 -0.46 -7.81
CA SER A 16 -4.93 -0.44 -8.56
C SER A 16 -3.88 -1.34 -7.93
N ASP A 17 -2.80 -1.60 -8.67
CA ASP A 17 -1.65 -2.43 -8.26
C ASP A 17 -2.03 -3.76 -7.56
N PRO A 18 -2.87 -4.61 -8.20
CA PRO A 18 -3.16 -5.92 -7.65
C PRO A 18 -1.92 -6.81 -7.69
N GLN A 19 -1.63 -7.48 -6.57
CA GLN A 19 -0.51 -8.40 -6.43
C GLN A 19 -0.99 -9.71 -5.82
N LEU A 20 -0.61 -10.84 -6.42
CA LEU A 20 -0.94 -12.17 -5.93
C LEU A 20 0.17 -12.68 -4.98
N ALA A 21 -0.20 -13.36 -3.90
CA ALA A 21 0.75 -14.10 -3.09
C ALA A 21 1.33 -15.28 -3.88
N ALA A 22 2.55 -15.71 -3.55
CA ALA A 22 3.26 -16.75 -4.31
C ALA A 22 2.53 -18.10 -4.36
N ASP A 23 1.77 -18.42 -3.31
CA ASP A 23 0.94 -19.63 -3.21
C ASP A 23 -0.44 -19.49 -3.89
N GLY A 24 -0.75 -18.31 -4.43
CA GLY A 24 -2.04 -18.02 -5.05
C GLY A 24 -3.22 -17.95 -4.07
N SER A 25 -2.99 -18.03 -2.76
CA SER A 25 -4.07 -18.12 -1.76
C SER A 25 -4.75 -16.79 -1.47
N LYS A 26 -4.07 -15.68 -1.76
CA LYS A 26 -4.53 -14.32 -1.45
C LYS A 26 -3.94 -13.29 -2.40
N ALA A 27 -4.57 -12.13 -2.48
CA ALA A 27 -4.08 -10.98 -3.22
C ALA A 27 -4.14 -9.70 -2.36
N VAL A 28 -3.28 -8.73 -2.66
CA VAL A 28 -3.37 -7.37 -2.12
C VAL A 28 -3.65 -6.40 -3.27
N ALA A 29 -4.45 -5.37 -3.03
CA ALA A 29 -4.65 -4.28 -3.97
C ALA A 29 -4.73 -2.93 -3.24
N VAL A 30 -4.46 -1.86 -3.98
CA VAL A 30 -4.54 -0.48 -3.50
C VAL A 30 -5.93 0.08 -3.84
N HIS A 31 -6.67 0.48 -2.81
CA HIS A 31 -7.95 1.16 -2.94
C HIS A 31 -7.77 2.65 -2.71
N THR A 32 -8.09 3.44 -3.72
CA THR A 32 -8.05 4.90 -3.66
C THR A 32 -9.47 5.45 -3.65
N VAL A 33 -9.75 6.30 -2.67
CA VAL A 33 -11.00 7.04 -2.56
C VAL A 33 -10.71 8.54 -2.58
N ILE A 34 -11.69 9.33 -2.97
CA ILE A 34 -11.60 10.79 -2.84
C ILE A 34 -12.19 11.17 -1.49
N LYS A 35 -11.41 11.91 -0.69
CA LYS A 35 -11.83 12.46 0.60
C LYS A 35 -12.04 13.96 0.45
N GLN A 36 -13.13 14.44 1.04
CA GLN A 36 -13.41 15.85 1.21
C GLN A 36 -13.70 16.08 2.68
N ASP A 37 -12.92 16.93 3.34
CA ASP A 37 -13.19 17.42 4.69
C ASP A 37 -14.01 18.72 4.58
N SER A 38 -14.92 18.97 5.51
CA SER A 38 -15.72 20.19 5.58
C SER A 38 -14.87 21.45 5.86
N LYS A 39 -13.63 21.26 6.32
CA LYS A 39 -12.65 22.31 6.62
C LYS A 39 -11.95 22.88 5.38
N LYS A 40 -12.66 23.47 4.40
CA LYS A 40 -12.10 24.24 3.24
C LYS A 40 -10.92 23.61 2.45
N GLU A 41 -10.52 22.38 2.72
CA GLU A 41 -9.44 21.69 2.04
C GLU A 41 -9.96 21.19 0.69
N PRO A 42 -9.17 21.32 -0.39
CA PRO A 42 -9.55 20.71 -1.66
C PRO A 42 -9.68 19.18 -1.49
N PRO A 43 -10.56 18.52 -2.26
CA PRO A 43 -10.63 17.06 -2.25
C PRO A 43 -9.26 16.44 -2.54
N TYR A 44 -8.92 15.38 -1.82
CA TYR A 44 -7.64 14.69 -1.98
C TYR A 44 -7.85 13.18 -2.09
N TYR A 45 -6.90 12.52 -2.74
CA TYR A 45 -6.88 11.06 -2.82
C TYR A 45 -6.35 10.47 -1.51
N GLN A 46 -7.06 9.48 -0.99
CA GLN A 46 -6.58 8.63 0.09
C GLN A 46 -6.49 7.19 -0.41
N SER A 47 -5.31 6.59 -0.35
CA SER A 47 -5.11 5.19 -0.72
C SER A 47 -4.90 4.28 0.49
N SER A 48 -5.38 3.05 0.40
CA SER A 48 -5.28 2.05 1.47
C SER A 48 -5.13 0.65 0.90
N LEU A 49 -4.47 -0.22 1.65
CA LEU A 49 -4.24 -1.61 1.24
C LEU A 49 -5.44 -2.48 1.62
N TYR A 50 -5.87 -3.33 0.70
CA TYR A 50 -6.89 -4.34 0.92
C TYR A 50 -6.33 -5.72 0.61
N LEU A 51 -6.54 -6.65 1.54
CA LEU A 51 -6.24 -8.06 1.36
C LEU A 51 -7.49 -8.80 0.90
N TYR A 52 -7.32 -9.72 -0.04
CA TYR A 52 -8.35 -10.58 -0.58
C TYR A 52 -7.95 -12.04 -0.36
N ASP A 53 -8.81 -12.82 0.29
CA ASP A 53 -8.68 -14.29 0.37
C ASP A 53 -9.60 -15.00 -0.64
N PHE A 54 -10.08 -14.24 -1.64
CA PHE A 54 -11.05 -14.62 -2.67
C PHE A 54 -12.45 -15.01 -2.17
N LYS A 55 -12.71 -14.97 -0.87
CA LYS A 55 -14.05 -15.09 -0.27
C LYS A 55 -14.53 -13.77 0.32
N LYS A 56 -13.59 -13.01 0.90
CA LYS A 56 -13.80 -11.70 1.52
C LYS A 56 -12.60 -10.80 1.23
N SER A 57 -12.83 -9.50 1.39
CA SER A 57 -11.79 -8.49 1.42
C SER A 57 -11.67 -7.89 2.82
N LYS A 58 -10.46 -7.63 3.28
CA LYS A 58 -10.17 -6.93 4.53
C LYS A 58 -9.30 -5.72 4.26
N ARG A 59 -9.72 -4.54 4.71
CA ARG A 59 -8.85 -3.36 4.73
C ARG A 59 -7.73 -3.57 5.74
N LEU A 60 -6.48 -3.41 5.31
CA LEU A 60 -5.30 -3.59 6.14
C LEU A 60 -4.78 -2.28 6.74
N SER A 61 -5.03 -1.15 6.07
CA SER A 61 -4.52 0.14 6.52
C SER A 61 -5.55 1.26 6.42
N ASN A 62 -5.45 2.24 7.33
CA ASN A 62 -6.32 3.40 7.40
C ASN A 62 -5.57 4.60 8.01
N ASN A 63 -6.12 5.81 7.86
CA ASN A 63 -5.66 7.06 8.48
C ASN A 63 -4.32 7.63 7.97
N TYR A 64 -3.76 7.06 6.90
CA TYR A 64 -2.62 7.63 6.18
C TYR A 64 -3.09 8.33 4.91
N LEU A 65 -2.28 9.27 4.41
CA LEU A 65 -2.58 9.94 3.13
C LEU A 65 -2.47 8.94 1.97
N SER A 66 -1.45 8.08 1.99
CA SER A 66 -1.24 7.08 0.95
C SER A 66 -0.48 5.86 1.46
N ASP A 67 -1.08 4.69 1.33
CA ASP A 67 -0.36 3.41 1.30
C ASP A 67 -0.41 2.81 -0.12
N SER A 68 0.73 2.36 -0.64
CA SER A 68 0.88 1.94 -2.05
C SER A 68 2.04 0.95 -2.24
N HIS A 69 2.17 0.39 -3.46
CA HIS A 69 3.29 -0.48 -3.84
C HIS A 69 3.48 -1.69 -2.91
N ALA A 70 2.37 -2.31 -2.50
CA ALA A 70 2.39 -3.43 -1.56
C ALA A 70 2.88 -4.71 -2.22
N ARG A 71 3.80 -5.44 -1.59
CA ARG A 71 4.37 -6.68 -2.10
C ARG A 71 4.47 -7.70 -0.98
N PHE A 72 4.02 -8.92 -1.25
CA PHE A 72 4.12 -10.02 -0.30
C PHE A 72 5.58 -10.43 -0.10
N SER A 73 5.89 -10.85 1.13
CA SER A 73 7.02 -11.73 1.34
C SER A 73 6.81 -13.06 0.59
N PRO A 74 7.86 -13.77 0.15
CA PRO A 74 7.80 -15.07 -0.52
C PRO A 74 7.16 -16.15 0.34
N ASP A 75 7.30 -16.07 1.66
CA ASP A 75 6.59 -16.95 2.60
C ASP A 75 5.12 -16.54 2.81
N GLY A 76 4.69 -15.42 2.23
CA GLY A 76 3.33 -14.90 2.29
C GLY A 76 2.90 -14.42 3.68
N LYS A 77 3.82 -14.23 4.63
CA LYS A 77 3.51 -13.86 6.02
C LYS A 77 3.48 -12.35 6.27
N SER A 78 4.10 -11.54 5.43
CA SER A 78 4.15 -10.10 5.59
C SER A 78 3.96 -9.34 4.26
N LEU A 79 3.66 -8.05 4.38
CA LEU A 79 3.61 -7.10 3.27
C LEU A 79 4.62 -5.99 3.50
N ALA A 80 5.46 -5.75 2.49
CA ALA A 80 6.26 -4.54 2.42
C ALA A 80 5.56 -3.53 1.49
N PHE A 81 5.55 -2.25 1.86
CA PHE A 81 4.80 -1.21 1.13
C PHE A 81 5.35 0.19 1.39
N LEU A 82 4.91 1.15 0.58
CA LEU A 82 5.21 2.57 0.77
C LEU A 82 4.04 3.26 1.48
N ARG A 83 4.35 4.02 2.52
CA ARG A 83 3.39 4.82 3.29
C ARG A 83 3.83 6.27 3.36
N ARG A 84 2.85 7.17 3.23
CA ARG A 84 3.03 8.62 3.27
C ARG A 84 1.94 9.28 4.10
N ASN A 85 2.32 10.21 4.99
CA ASN A 85 1.42 11.13 5.68
C ASN A 85 1.32 12.48 4.93
N LYS A 86 0.40 13.34 5.39
CA LYS A 86 0.35 14.74 4.94
C LYS A 86 1.69 15.41 5.24
N ASP A 87 2.24 16.11 4.25
CA ASP A 87 3.51 16.86 4.33
C ASP A 87 4.77 16.02 4.62
N GLU A 88 4.68 14.68 4.54
CA GLU A 88 5.82 13.78 4.69
C GLU A 88 6.20 13.11 3.35
N LYS A 89 7.45 12.66 3.25
CA LYS A 89 7.89 11.79 2.15
C LYS A 89 7.42 10.36 2.37
N ALA A 90 7.16 9.64 1.30
CA ALA A 90 6.89 8.21 1.38
C ALA A 90 8.09 7.47 1.98
N GLN A 91 7.81 6.51 2.87
CA GLN A 91 8.79 5.66 3.54
C GLN A 91 8.39 4.20 3.33
N SER A 92 9.34 3.28 3.46
CA SER A 92 9.09 1.84 3.41
C SER A 92 8.64 1.30 4.76
N TRP A 93 7.63 0.46 4.75
CA TRP A 93 7.03 -0.17 5.94
C TRP A 93 6.86 -1.68 5.73
N LEU A 94 6.87 -2.42 6.83
CA LEU A 94 6.58 -3.87 6.88
C LEU A 94 5.34 -4.11 7.74
N MET A 95 4.42 -4.95 7.30
CA MET A 95 3.22 -5.34 8.05
C MET A 95 3.12 -6.87 8.12
N PRO A 96 3.11 -7.46 9.33
CA PRO A 96 2.74 -8.86 9.52
C PRO A 96 1.26 -9.11 9.17
N LEU A 97 0.96 -10.21 8.49
CA LEU A 97 -0.42 -10.56 8.06
C LEU A 97 -1.17 -11.43 9.08
N ASP A 98 -0.46 -12.06 10.01
CA ASP A 98 -0.99 -12.84 11.13
C ASP A 98 -1.51 -11.98 12.29
N GLY A 99 -1.15 -10.70 12.30
CA GLY A 99 -1.60 -9.73 13.29
C GLY A 99 -0.42 -8.93 13.82
N GLY A 100 -0.59 -7.61 13.91
CA GLY A 100 0.48 -6.70 14.30
C GLY A 100 0.31 -5.34 13.62
N GLU A 101 0.99 -4.33 14.17
CA GLU A 101 1.09 -3.02 13.53
C GLU A 101 2.19 -3.02 12.48
N ALA A 102 2.05 -2.15 11.48
CA ALA A 102 3.12 -1.96 10.52
C ALA A 102 4.28 -1.20 11.16
N GLU A 103 5.51 -1.63 10.88
CA GLU A 103 6.73 -0.97 11.32
C GLU A 103 7.42 -0.23 10.18
N LYS A 104 8.05 0.90 10.51
CA LYS A 104 8.78 1.73 9.56
C LYS A 104 10.21 1.19 9.40
N ILE A 105 10.61 0.83 8.18
CA ILE A 105 11.93 0.26 7.90
C ILE A 105 12.93 1.34 7.43
N THR A 106 12.45 2.47 6.90
CA THR A 106 13.31 3.57 6.43
C THR A 106 13.03 4.88 7.15
N ASP A 107 14.09 5.66 7.36
CA ASP A 107 14.02 7.01 7.93
C ASP A 107 14.86 7.97 7.08
N SER A 108 14.55 8.01 5.78
CA SER A 108 15.36 8.69 4.78
C SER A 108 14.77 10.07 4.45
N LYS A 109 15.65 11.09 4.34
CA LYS A 109 15.29 12.43 3.84
C LYS A 109 14.94 12.45 2.34
N GLN A 110 15.14 11.34 1.63
CA GLN A 110 14.81 11.14 0.21
C GLN A 110 13.63 10.18 0.06
N GLU A 111 12.96 10.17 -1.09
CA GLU A 111 11.91 9.20 -1.38
C GLU A 111 12.48 7.79 -1.36
N SER A 112 11.86 6.89 -0.59
CA SER A 112 12.26 5.48 -0.54
C SER A 112 11.70 4.73 -1.75
N VAL A 113 12.55 4.00 -2.47
CA VAL A 113 12.11 3.09 -3.53
C VAL A 113 11.84 1.72 -2.92
N ALA A 114 10.60 1.27 -2.99
CA ALA A 114 10.21 -0.10 -2.69
C ALA A 114 10.54 -1.01 -3.88
N LEU A 115 11.78 -1.51 -3.97
CA LEU A 115 12.10 -2.64 -4.86
C LEU A 115 11.80 -3.94 -4.12
N PHE A 116 10.58 -4.45 -4.26
CA PHE A 116 10.21 -5.79 -3.77
C PHE A 116 9.81 -6.65 -4.98
N GLY A 117 10.80 -7.33 -5.56
CA GLY A 117 10.58 -8.28 -6.65
C GLY A 117 10.32 -9.68 -6.11
N ILE A 118 9.30 -10.36 -6.65
CA ILE A 118 9.12 -11.80 -6.47
C ILE A 118 10.13 -12.48 -7.40
N ARG A 119 10.98 -13.32 -6.82
CA ARG A 119 11.93 -14.14 -7.56
C ARG A 119 11.22 -15.36 -8.14
N THR A 120 11.01 -15.42 -9.44
CA THR A 120 10.85 -16.70 -10.13
C THR A 120 12.25 -17.30 -10.34
N ALA A 121 12.47 -18.46 -9.71
CA ALA A 121 13.63 -19.35 -9.87
C ALA A 121 15.03 -18.89 -9.40
N ASN A 122 15.64 -19.76 -8.59
CA ASN A 122 17.06 -20.05 -8.33
C ASN A 122 18.12 -18.96 -8.06
N LYS A 123 18.69 -19.07 -6.84
CA LYS A 123 20.03 -18.70 -6.32
C LYS A 123 20.47 -17.22 -6.32
N LEU A 124 20.27 -16.54 -5.18
CA LEU A 124 20.91 -15.32 -4.65
C LEU A 124 20.04 -14.77 -3.47
N PRO A 125 20.60 -14.47 -2.29
CA PRO A 125 19.83 -13.93 -1.18
C PRO A 125 19.23 -12.56 -1.53
N TRP A 126 18.10 -12.23 -0.91
CA TRP A 126 17.57 -10.88 -0.87
C TRP A 126 18.67 -9.90 -0.50
N TYR A 127 19.09 -9.00 -1.39
CA TYR A 127 19.97 -7.92 -0.96
C TYR A 127 19.89 -6.66 -1.85
N ARG A 128 19.85 -5.54 -1.11
CA ARG A 128 20.18 -4.15 -1.49
C ARG A 128 19.22 -3.40 -2.42
N ALA A 129 18.15 -2.89 -1.80
CA ALA A 129 17.79 -1.49 -2.06
C ALA A 129 18.95 -0.60 -1.64
N VAL A 130 19.20 0.47 -2.39
CA VAL A 130 20.18 1.51 -2.07
C VAL A 130 19.98 1.94 -0.62
N ILE A 131 21.00 1.71 0.19
CA ILE A 131 21.04 2.02 1.62
C ILE A 131 21.13 3.54 1.75
N GLY A 132 19.98 4.21 1.74
CA GLY A 132 19.84 5.40 2.57
C GLY A 132 19.93 4.93 4.00
N LYS A 133 21.04 5.27 4.68
CA LYS A 133 21.43 4.81 6.04
C LYS A 133 20.27 4.23 6.86
N MET A 134 20.25 2.91 6.97
CA MET A 134 19.44 2.21 7.97
C MET A 134 19.97 2.60 9.36
N LYS A 135 19.06 2.79 10.32
CA LYS A 135 19.40 2.96 11.74
C LYS A 135 19.91 1.65 12.32
#